data_AF-A0A521ZIP3-F1
#
_entry.id   AF-A0A521ZIP3-F1
#
_cell.length_a   1.000
_cell.length_b   1.000
_cell.length_c   1.000
_cell.angle_alpha   90.00
_cell.angle_beta   90.00
_cell.angle_gamma   90.00
#
_symmetry.space_group_name_H-M   'P 1'
#
loop_
_entity.id
_entity.type
_entity.pdbx_description
1 polymer ?
#
loop_
_entity_poly.entity_id
_entity_poly.type
_entity_poly.pdbx_seq_one_letter_code
_entity_poly.pdbx_strand_id
1 'polypeptide(L)'
;MKQNLCRQSFVLIPILALLSSPATRGFAAAPPKEFSGATPLEWSVRMADSETARRGDKLAWKPSGGGGKWDYTAGLFTLSLLKLHEKVPTPAYVAFTTNAIGSFITPEGNIQGYKRDEYQLDALNPGKTVLALWQLTKEERYRKCAAMLRDQLNAQPRTSDGGFWHKQRYTNQMWLDGLYMGAPFYAEYAQLFNEPADFDDVAKQFRLIDQHTFDAKNGLFYHGWDEKKQLYWANPVTGTSSNFWGRAVGWYMMGLVDTLDFLPKNHPGRKAILADLKKTAAGVVKWQDAESGLWWQVMDQGAREGNYLEATASSMFVCSMAKAINHGYLSSGYKKAAIKGYERIVTRLIRNDADGRISLTKCCSVAGLGHLTAGKPRDGSFAYYISEPVVDNDLKGVGPFILAGIEMQQLLGLPATITKTSATGKSSASEWAQMAEILARIKAPAFPNREFPITEFGAKGDGQTDCTEAIRKAIEACAKKGGGKVVVPTGEFLTGPIYLKSGVNLNVTRDATLKFTTDTKAYLPAVFTRFEGMECWNYSPLIYAYGEKNIAVTGEGTLDGQASDENWWSWKGGSGSTNNQGNARKRLAQMVADNVPVDQRRFGAGD
;
A
#
# COMPACT_ATOMS: atom_id res chain seq x y z
N MET A 1 31.41 52.61 58.28
CA MET A 1 32.63 51.78 58.23
C MET A 1 32.26 50.39 58.73
N LYS A 2 32.72 49.34 58.01
CA LYS A 2 33.20 48.01 58.47
C LYS A 2 32.50 47.40 59.71
N GLN A 3 32.09 46.15 59.77
CA GLN A 3 32.43 44.94 59.02
C GLN A 3 31.63 43.77 59.65
N ASN A 4 31.59 42.66 58.91
CA ASN A 4 31.53 41.27 59.39
C ASN A 4 30.18 40.57 59.61
N LEU A 5 29.89 39.76 58.59
CA LEU A 5 29.18 38.49 58.61
C LEU A 5 29.72 37.52 59.68
N CYS A 6 28.82 36.72 60.27
CA CYS A 6 28.67 35.27 59.98
C CYS A 6 28.01 34.55 61.17
N ARG A 7 26.82 33.97 60.97
CA ARG A 7 26.50 32.60 61.41
C ARG A 7 25.15 32.13 60.87
N GLN A 8 25.17 30.88 60.42
CA GLN A 8 24.10 30.11 59.80
C GLN A 8 23.06 29.64 60.83
N SER A 9 21.78 29.56 60.44
CA SER A 9 21.09 28.31 60.10
C SER A 9 19.56 28.42 60.21
N PHE A 10 18.90 27.58 59.40
CA PHE A 10 17.49 27.17 59.38
C PHE A 10 16.51 27.84 58.39
N VAL A 11 16.41 27.17 57.23
CA VAL A 11 15.21 26.64 56.56
C VAL A 11 13.92 27.48 56.65
N LEU A 12 13.51 28.02 55.49
CA LEU A 12 12.10 28.11 55.10
C LEU A 12 11.96 28.13 53.58
N ILE A 13 11.08 27.25 53.10
CA ILE A 13 10.65 27.05 51.72
C ILE A 13 9.86 28.28 51.23
N PRO A 14 10.09 28.80 50.01
CA PRO A 14 9.07 29.58 49.33
C PRO A 14 8.55 28.87 48.08
N ILE A 15 7.23 28.78 48.08
CA ILE A 15 6.30 28.43 47.01
C ILE A 15 6.61 29.28 45.77
N LEU A 16 6.87 28.63 44.63
CA LEU A 16 6.91 29.31 43.33
C LEU A 16 5.56 29.14 42.63
N ALA A 17 4.85 30.26 42.49
CA ALA A 17 3.60 30.37 41.77
C ALA A 17 3.79 30.05 40.28
N LEU A 18 3.05 29.07 39.79
CA LEU A 18 2.88 28.77 38.37
C LEU A 18 1.93 29.83 37.76
N LEU A 19 2.48 30.73 36.95
CA LEU A 19 1.72 31.51 35.98
C LEU A 19 1.44 30.62 34.77
N SER A 20 0.19 30.21 34.63
CA SER A 20 -0.34 29.47 33.49
C SER A 20 -0.60 30.42 32.31
N SER A 21 0.19 30.29 31.25
CA SER A 21 -0.21 30.73 29.91
C SER A 21 -1.13 29.68 29.30
N PRO A 22 -2.25 30.04 28.66
CA PRO A 22 -3.13 29.08 28.04
C PRO A 22 -2.45 28.54 26.77
N ALA A 23 -1.99 27.29 26.84
CA ALA A 23 -1.64 26.54 25.64
C ALA A 23 -2.92 26.41 24.80
N THR A 24 -2.98 27.16 23.70
CA THR A 24 -3.89 26.91 22.60
C THR A 24 -3.70 25.46 22.18
N ARG A 25 -4.65 24.60 22.60
CA ARG A 25 -4.82 23.26 22.04
C ARG A 25 -5.07 23.44 20.56
N GLY A 26 -4.02 23.29 19.76
CA GLY A 26 -4.17 23.03 18.34
C GLY A 26 -5.01 21.76 18.24
N PHE A 27 -6.21 21.87 17.68
CA PHE A 27 -6.97 20.71 17.27
C PHE A 27 -6.07 19.92 16.32
N ALA A 28 -5.64 18.73 16.76
CA ALA A 28 -5.03 17.77 15.86
C ALA A 28 -6.02 17.56 14.72
N ALA A 29 -5.64 17.97 13.51
CA ALA A 29 -6.44 17.75 12.32
C ALA A 29 -6.78 16.26 12.27
N ALA A 30 -8.06 15.94 12.06
CA ALA A 30 -8.49 14.56 11.90
C ALA A 30 -7.61 13.89 10.83
N PRO A 31 -7.14 12.65 11.03
CA PRO A 31 -6.32 11.96 10.05
C PRO A 31 -7.05 11.98 8.70
N PRO A 32 -6.32 12.17 7.58
CA PRO A 32 -6.95 12.20 6.26
C PRO A 32 -7.81 10.93 6.12
N LYS A 33 -9.12 11.12 5.96
CA LYS A 33 -10.03 10.07 5.53
C LYS A 33 -9.67 9.73 4.08
N GLU A 34 -8.62 8.92 3.91
CA GLU A 34 -8.67 7.61 3.24
C GLU A 34 -7.28 7.11 2.84
N PHE A 35 -6.94 5.91 3.35
CA PHE A 35 -6.09 4.91 2.69
C PHE A 35 -6.73 3.52 2.92
N SER A 36 -7.99 3.38 2.48
CA SER A 36 -8.89 2.23 2.65
C SER A 36 -9.12 1.75 4.10
N GLY A 37 -8.95 2.62 5.09
CA GLY A 37 -9.10 2.27 6.51
C GLY A 37 -7.84 1.73 7.21
N ALA A 38 -6.69 1.70 6.52
CA ALA A 38 -5.38 1.37 7.11
C ALA A 38 -4.42 2.58 7.04
N THR A 39 -3.45 2.67 7.95
CA THR A 39 -2.40 3.71 7.88
C THR A 39 -1.35 3.38 6.82
N PRO A 40 -0.53 4.35 6.37
CA PRO A 40 0.58 4.07 5.46
C PRO A 40 1.54 2.98 5.95
N LEU A 41 1.85 2.96 7.25
CA LEU A 41 2.71 1.95 7.85
C LEU A 41 2.07 0.55 7.87
N GLU A 42 0.74 0.46 8.08
CA GLU A 42 0.00 -0.80 7.99
C GLU A 42 0.01 -1.37 6.57
N TRP A 43 -0.08 -0.51 5.56
CA TRP A 43 0.10 -0.91 4.16
C TRP A 43 1.51 -1.43 3.86
N SER A 44 2.55 -0.79 4.42
CA SER A 44 3.93 -1.28 4.32
C SER A 44 4.08 -2.67 4.93
N VAL A 45 3.49 -2.93 6.10
CA VAL A 45 3.49 -4.27 6.73
C VAL A 45 2.73 -5.30 5.90
N ARG A 46 1.52 -4.97 5.43
CA ARG A 46 0.74 -5.88 4.57
C ARG A 46 1.50 -6.27 3.31
N MET A 47 2.20 -5.33 2.69
CA MET A 47 3.01 -5.59 1.50
C MET A 47 4.25 -6.44 1.83
N ALA A 48 4.97 -6.10 2.91
CA ALA A 48 6.12 -6.86 3.38
C ALA A 48 5.76 -8.31 3.71
N ASP A 49 4.67 -8.54 4.44
CA ASP A 49 4.18 -9.87 4.80
C ASP A 49 3.73 -10.65 3.55
N SER A 50 3.00 -10.00 2.65
CA SER A 50 2.54 -10.61 1.39
C SER A 50 3.71 -11.08 0.53
N GLU A 51 4.73 -10.23 0.39
CA GLU A 51 5.85 -10.50 -0.52
C GLU A 51 6.87 -11.47 0.10
N THR A 52 7.16 -11.37 1.40
CA THR A 52 8.01 -12.36 2.08
C THR A 52 7.36 -13.74 2.03
N ALA A 53 6.05 -13.86 2.25
CA ALA A 53 5.31 -15.11 2.09
C ALA A 53 5.31 -15.63 0.64
N ARG A 54 5.17 -14.75 -0.37
CA ARG A 54 5.19 -15.12 -1.79
C ARG A 54 6.53 -15.66 -2.26
N ARG A 55 7.62 -15.07 -1.74
CA ARG A 55 8.98 -15.40 -2.13
C ARG A 55 9.51 -16.61 -1.37
N GLY A 56 9.19 -16.76 -0.08
CA GLY A 56 9.81 -17.79 0.76
C GLY A 56 11.33 -17.67 0.68
N ASP A 57 12.02 -18.74 0.28
CA ASP A 57 13.47 -18.78 0.13
C ASP A 57 13.98 -18.52 -1.31
N LYS A 58 13.11 -18.10 -2.24
CA LYS A 58 13.47 -17.94 -3.67
C LYS A 58 14.54 -16.89 -3.94
N LEU A 59 14.76 -15.96 -3.01
CA LEU A 59 15.80 -14.93 -3.12
C LEU A 59 17.14 -15.38 -2.50
N ALA A 60 17.17 -16.51 -1.80
CA ALA A 60 18.38 -17.00 -1.15
C ALA A 60 19.34 -17.63 -2.18
N TRP A 61 20.64 -17.51 -1.92
CA TRP A 61 21.65 -18.30 -2.59
C TRP A 61 21.57 -19.77 -2.14
N LYS A 62 21.69 -20.70 -3.08
CA LYS A 62 21.68 -22.15 -2.81
C LYS A 62 22.84 -22.84 -3.55
N PRO A 63 23.68 -23.66 -2.87
CA PRO A 63 24.81 -24.36 -3.51
C PRO A 63 24.40 -25.26 -4.68
N SER A 64 23.23 -25.90 -4.57
CA SER A 64 22.67 -26.81 -5.60
C SER A 64 22.15 -26.08 -6.84
N GLY A 65 22.26 -24.75 -6.88
CA GLY A 65 21.43 -23.92 -7.75
C GLY A 65 20.03 -23.71 -7.17
N GLY A 66 19.48 -22.54 -7.47
CA GLY A 66 18.19 -22.04 -6.97
C GLY A 66 18.11 -20.56 -7.31
N GLY A 67 17.02 -20.11 -7.95
CA GLY A 67 16.98 -18.89 -8.77
C GLY A 67 17.32 -17.52 -8.14
N GLY A 68 17.81 -17.47 -6.89
CA GLY A 68 18.30 -16.25 -6.25
C GLY A 68 19.55 -15.70 -6.96
N LYS A 69 19.67 -14.37 -6.99
CA LYS A 69 20.82 -13.66 -7.56
C LYS A 69 21.25 -12.52 -6.65
N TRP A 70 22.54 -12.21 -6.65
CA TRP A 70 23.04 -10.98 -6.07
C TRP A 70 22.64 -9.80 -6.97
N ASP A 71 21.48 -9.19 -6.69
CA ASP A 71 20.94 -8.12 -7.51
C ASP A 71 20.30 -6.99 -6.67
N TYR A 72 20.28 -5.80 -7.25
CA TYR A 72 19.81 -4.59 -6.59
C TYR A 72 18.33 -4.63 -6.18
N THR A 73 17.51 -5.44 -6.84
CA THR A 73 16.07 -5.50 -6.58
C THR A 73 15.78 -6.28 -5.30
N ALA A 74 16.46 -7.42 -5.11
CA ALA A 74 16.45 -8.16 -3.85
C ALA A 74 17.09 -7.33 -2.72
N GLY A 75 18.20 -6.63 -3.02
CA GLY A 75 18.86 -5.71 -2.09
C GLY A 75 17.90 -4.63 -1.59
N LEU A 76 17.27 -3.88 -2.50
CA LEU A 76 16.33 -2.82 -2.14
C LEU A 76 15.12 -3.34 -1.35
N PHE A 77 14.50 -4.43 -1.80
CA PHE A 77 13.36 -5.00 -1.10
C PHE A 77 13.73 -5.37 0.34
N THR A 78 14.83 -6.09 0.53
CA THR A 78 15.27 -6.48 1.87
C THR A 78 15.74 -5.29 2.73
N LEU A 79 16.34 -4.25 2.14
CA LEU A 79 16.60 -3.00 2.85
C LEU A 79 15.30 -2.37 3.36
N SER A 80 14.24 -2.36 2.54
CA SER A 80 12.93 -1.85 2.96
C SER A 80 12.34 -2.64 4.12
N LEU A 81 12.58 -3.96 4.20
CA LEU A 81 12.18 -4.79 5.32
C LEU A 81 12.93 -4.45 6.61
N LEU A 82 14.25 -4.19 6.52
CA LEU A 82 15.05 -3.75 7.67
C LEU A 82 14.63 -2.35 8.14
N LYS A 83 14.37 -1.42 7.21
CA LYS A 83 13.85 -0.08 7.54
C LYS A 83 12.44 -0.15 8.15
N LEU A 84 11.61 -1.07 7.70
CA LEU A 84 10.31 -1.32 8.30
C LEU A 84 10.46 -1.93 9.71
N HIS A 85 11.42 -2.84 9.91
CA HIS A 85 11.74 -3.40 11.22
C HIS A 85 12.14 -2.33 12.24
N GLU A 86 12.89 -1.30 11.84
CA GLU A 86 13.25 -0.16 12.70
C GLU A 86 12.01 0.60 13.22
N LYS A 87 10.91 0.60 12.46
CA LYS A 87 9.65 1.26 12.85
C LYS A 87 8.68 0.30 13.56
N VAL A 88 8.65 -0.94 13.11
CA VAL A 88 7.76 -2.01 13.59
C VAL A 88 8.62 -3.25 13.85
N PRO A 89 9.11 -3.44 15.09
CA PRO A 89 10.02 -4.53 15.42
C PRO A 89 9.45 -5.90 15.03
N THR A 90 9.96 -6.41 13.91
CA THR A 90 9.52 -7.67 13.28
C THR A 90 10.74 -8.52 12.99
N PRO A 91 11.19 -9.40 13.92
CA PRO A 91 12.40 -10.21 13.74
C PRO A 91 12.39 -11.09 12.48
N ALA A 92 11.21 -11.49 12.01
CA ALA A 92 11.05 -12.25 10.77
C ALA A 92 11.60 -11.52 9.52
N TYR A 93 11.55 -10.18 9.49
CA TYR A 93 12.11 -9.37 8.40
C TYR A 93 13.64 -9.41 8.39
N VAL A 94 14.26 -9.41 9.57
CA VAL A 94 15.71 -9.59 9.71
C VAL A 94 16.09 -10.99 9.26
N ALA A 95 15.39 -12.03 9.74
CA ALA A 95 15.64 -13.41 9.35
C ALA A 95 15.49 -13.64 7.84
N PHE A 96 14.43 -13.10 7.22
CA PHE A 96 14.24 -13.15 5.78
C PHE A 96 15.39 -12.47 5.03
N THR A 97 15.82 -11.29 5.49
CA THR A 97 16.92 -10.54 4.87
C THR A 97 18.27 -11.28 5.01
N THR A 98 18.54 -11.88 6.16
CA THR A 98 19.70 -12.76 6.36
C THR A 98 19.67 -13.98 5.45
N ASN A 99 18.50 -14.60 5.25
CA ASN A 99 18.36 -15.72 4.33
C ASN A 99 18.46 -15.30 2.85
N ALA A 100 17.97 -14.12 2.50
CA ALA A 100 18.02 -13.60 1.14
C ALA A 100 19.41 -13.06 0.79
N ILE A 101 19.77 -11.86 1.25
CA ILE A 101 21.05 -11.22 0.91
C ILE A 101 22.21 -11.82 1.71
N GLY A 102 21.99 -12.15 2.98
CA GLY A 102 23.04 -12.69 3.84
C GLY A 102 23.54 -14.08 3.44
N SER A 103 22.77 -14.87 2.69
CA SER A 103 23.19 -16.21 2.23
C SER A 103 24.21 -16.18 1.09
N PHE A 104 24.31 -15.06 0.36
CA PHE A 104 25.36 -14.88 -0.66
C PHE A 104 26.73 -14.61 -0.04
N ILE A 105 26.81 -14.28 1.26
CA ILE A 105 28.01 -13.77 1.89
C ILE A 105 28.67 -14.88 2.72
N THR A 106 29.83 -15.33 2.29
CA THR A 106 30.62 -16.35 3.01
C THR A 106 31.14 -15.80 4.34
N PRO A 107 31.59 -16.65 5.28
CA PRO A 107 32.21 -16.19 6.53
C PRO A 107 33.39 -15.23 6.34
N GLU A 108 34.11 -15.35 5.23
CA GLU A 108 35.24 -14.49 4.86
C GLU A 108 34.79 -13.13 4.28
N GLY A 109 33.50 -12.98 3.96
CA GLY A 109 32.94 -11.78 3.34
C GLY A 109 32.91 -11.81 1.81
N ASN A 110 33.21 -12.95 1.18
CA ASN A 110 33.10 -13.10 -0.27
C ASN A 110 31.64 -13.21 -0.70
N ILE A 111 31.31 -12.70 -1.89
CA ILE A 111 29.94 -12.67 -2.42
C ILE A 111 29.78 -13.71 -3.52
N GLN A 112 28.87 -14.65 -3.33
CA GLN A 112 28.56 -15.69 -4.30
C GLN A 112 27.95 -15.10 -5.58
N GLY A 113 28.55 -15.40 -6.73
CA GLY A 113 28.08 -14.93 -8.04
C GLY A 113 28.37 -13.46 -8.37
N TYR A 114 29.02 -12.71 -7.47
CA TYR A 114 29.48 -11.36 -7.77
C TYR A 114 30.74 -11.39 -8.65
N LYS A 115 30.75 -10.54 -9.66
CA LYS A 115 31.82 -10.42 -10.64
C LYS A 115 32.30 -8.98 -10.69
N ARG A 116 33.44 -8.73 -10.04
CA ARG A 116 34.00 -7.37 -9.89
C ARG A 116 34.43 -6.77 -11.23
N ASP A 117 34.89 -7.60 -12.17
CA ASP A 117 35.34 -7.20 -13.51
C ASP A 117 34.20 -6.72 -14.43
N GLU A 118 32.94 -7.00 -14.08
CA GLU A 118 31.78 -6.43 -14.78
C GLU A 118 31.56 -4.93 -14.42
N TYR A 119 32.21 -4.43 -13.36
CA TYR A 119 32.13 -3.06 -12.85
C TYR A 119 30.70 -2.51 -12.89
N GLN A 120 29.72 -3.28 -12.43
CA GLN A 120 28.33 -2.88 -12.51
C GLN A 120 27.89 -2.19 -11.22
N LEU A 121 27.38 -0.96 -11.34
CA LEU A 121 26.88 -0.21 -10.18
C LEU A 121 25.69 -0.93 -9.52
N ASP A 122 24.86 -1.64 -10.30
CA ASP A 122 23.74 -2.45 -9.80
C ASP A 122 24.15 -3.44 -8.70
N ALA A 123 25.35 -4.03 -8.79
CA ALA A 123 25.83 -4.99 -7.81
C ALA A 123 26.26 -4.34 -6.48
N LEU A 124 26.38 -3.01 -6.44
CA LEU A 124 26.74 -2.27 -5.23
C LEU A 124 25.52 -1.95 -4.37
N ASN A 125 24.32 -1.84 -4.96
CA ASN A 125 23.12 -1.44 -4.23
C ASN A 125 22.76 -2.38 -3.04
N PRO A 126 22.90 -3.72 -3.14
CA PRO A 126 22.71 -4.59 -1.98
C PRO A 126 23.68 -4.31 -0.83
N GLY A 127 24.79 -3.62 -1.08
CA GLY A 127 25.73 -3.13 -0.06
C GLY A 127 25.05 -2.28 1.02
N LYS A 128 23.97 -1.55 0.69
CA LYS A 128 23.15 -0.82 1.69
C LYS A 128 22.51 -1.78 2.68
N THR A 129 21.94 -2.88 2.19
CA THR A 129 21.38 -3.95 3.04
C THR A 129 22.46 -4.62 3.87
N VAL A 130 23.65 -4.82 3.31
CA VAL A 130 24.81 -5.38 4.02
C VAL A 130 25.25 -4.46 5.16
N LEU A 131 25.33 -3.15 4.93
CA LEU A 131 25.65 -2.18 5.97
C LEU A 131 24.58 -2.16 7.07
N ALA A 132 23.30 -2.23 6.71
CA ALA A 132 22.21 -2.34 7.68
C ALA A 132 22.30 -3.63 8.52
N LEU A 133 22.57 -4.79 7.88
CA LEU A 133 22.80 -6.05 8.58
C LEU A 133 24.02 -5.98 9.51
N TRP A 134 25.14 -5.42 9.05
CA TRP A 134 26.32 -5.21 9.89
C TRP A 134 25.99 -4.31 11.09
N GLN A 135 25.25 -3.22 10.89
CA GLN A 135 24.87 -2.33 11.99
C GLN A 135 24.02 -3.05 13.04
N LEU A 136 23.13 -3.95 12.62
CA LEU A 136 22.25 -4.76 13.49
C LEU A 136 22.97 -5.91 14.19
N THR A 137 23.78 -6.70 13.49
CA THR A 137 24.34 -7.96 14.01
C THR A 137 25.79 -7.86 14.43
N LYS A 138 26.51 -6.85 13.94
CA LYS A 138 27.98 -6.67 14.09
C LYS A 138 28.80 -7.84 13.56
N GLU A 139 28.24 -8.71 12.71
CA GLU A 139 29.00 -9.80 12.09
C GLU A 139 30.04 -9.27 11.10
N GLU A 140 31.31 -9.65 11.29
CA GLU A 140 32.44 -9.16 10.48
C GLU A 140 32.34 -9.50 8.99
N ARG A 141 31.67 -10.60 8.62
CA ARG A 141 31.48 -10.96 7.20
C ARG A 141 30.75 -9.87 6.41
N TYR A 142 29.80 -9.18 7.05
CA TYR A 142 29.07 -8.08 6.41
C TYR A 142 29.96 -6.85 6.23
N ARG A 143 30.78 -6.51 7.22
CA ARG A 143 31.77 -5.44 7.11
C ARG A 143 32.77 -5.69 5.97
N LYS A 144 33.30 -6.92 5.89
CA LYS A 144 34.24 -7.34 4.83
C LYS A 144 33.60 -7.32 3.44
N CYS A 145 32.36 -7.79 3.33
CA CYS A 145 31.57 -7.71 2.09
C CYS A 145 31.37 -6.25 1.65
N ALA A 146 30.97 -5.36 2.55
CA ALA A 146 30.82 -3.94 2.25
C ALA A 146 32.14 -3.31 1.79
N ALA A 147 33.28 -3.66 2.42
CA ALA A 147 34.60 -3.20 2.01
C ALA A 147 34.95 -3.66 0.58
N MET A 148 34.63 -4.90 0.21
CA MET A 148 34.85 -5.42 -1.14
C MET A 148 34.04 -4.65 -2.20
N LEU A 149 32.78 -4.32 -1.89
CA LEU A 149 31.92 -3.53 -2.79
C LEU A 149 32.45 -2.08 -2.92
N ARG A 150 32.84 -1.47 -1.80
CA ARG A 150 33.47 -0.14 -1.77
C ARG A 150 34.75 -0.11 -2.61
N ASP A 151 35.58 -1.14 -2.54
CA ASP A 151 36.84 -1.21 -3.28
C ASP A 151 36.63 -1.30 -4.80
N GLN A 152 35.46 -1.75 -5.29
CA GLN A 152 35.13 -1.64 -6.72
C GLN A 152 35.15 -0.18 -7.18
N LEU A 153 34.66 0.76 -6.37
CA LEU A 153 34.54 2.19 -6.74
C LEU A 153 35.90 2.87 -6.98
N ASN A 154 36.99 2.33 -6.43
CA ASN A 154 38.35 2.81 -6.69
C ASN A 154 38.76 2.59 -8.15
N ALA A 155 38.35 1.47 -8.74
CA ALA A 155 38.70 1.05 -10.10
C ALA A 155 37.51 1.13 -11.08
N GLN A 156 36.35 1.60 -10.62
CA GLN A 156 35.16 1.76 -11.45
C GLN A 156 35.51 2.68 -12.64
N PRO A 157 35.31 2.23 -13.90
CA PRO A 157 35.57 3.05 -15.08
C PRO A 157 34.76 4.34 -15.06
N ARG A 158 35.32 5.40 -15.64
CA ARG A 158 34.74 6.74 -15.59
C ARG A 158 34.75 7.43 -16.95
N THR A 159 33.80 8.33 -17.15
CA THR A 159 33.81 9.33 -18.22
C THR A 159 35.02 10.26 -18.05
N SER A 160 35.36 11.04 -19.07
CA SER A 160 36.50 11.97 -19.01
C SER A 160 36.37 12.98 -17.86
N ASP A 161 35.15 13.39 -17.52
CA ASP A 161 34.87 14.27 -16.38
C ASP A 161 34.83 13.55 -15.03
N GLY A 162 35.03 12.22 -14.99
CA GLY A 162 35.13 11.41 -13.78
C GLY A 162 33.81 10.83 -13.28
N GLY A 163 32.77 10.81 -14.10
CA GLY A 163 31.48 10.19 -13.77
C GLY A 163 31.52 8.68 -13.98
N PHE A 164 30.97 7.89 -13.04
CA PHE A 164 31.00 6.43 -13.15
C PHE A 164 30.28 5.93 -14.39
N TRP A 165 30.92 5.06 -15.15
CA TRP A 165 30.21 4.24 -16.12
C TRP A 165 29.20 3.38 -15.39
N HIS A 166 28.02 3.22 -15.97
CA HIS A 166 26.96 2.43 -15.37
C HIS A 166 27.37 0.95 -15.19
N LYS A 167 28.04 0.39 -16.21
CA LYS A 167 28.67 -0.95 -16.21
C LYS A 167 29.88 -0.97 -17.15
N GLN A 168 30.81 -1.93 -16.99
CA GLN A 168 31.93 -2.12 -17.93
C GLN A 168 31.46 -2.27 -19.39
N ARG A 169 30.36 -2.99 -19.61
CA ARG A 169 29.73 -3.17 -20.94
C ARG A 169 29.04 -1.91 -21.49
N TYR A 170 28.81 -0.90 -20.64
CA TYR A 170 28.20 0.37 -21.00
C TYR A 170 29.25 1.48 -20.96
N THR A 171 30.27 1.34 -21.81
CA THR A 171 31.38 2.27 -21.96
C THR A 171 30.88 3.70 -22.16
N ASN A 172 31.49 4.65 -21.43
CA ASN A 172 31.22 6.10 -21.49
C ASN A 172 29.79 6.54 -21.12
N GLN A 173 29.00 5.67 -20.50
CA GLN A 173 27.59 5.96 -20.21
C GLN A 173 27.33 6.19 -18.73
N MET A 174 26.64 7.28 -18.42
CA MET A 174 26.04 7.51 -17.10
C MET A 174 24.51 7.40 -17.21
N TRP A 175 23.91 6.59 -16.33
CA TRP A 175 22.45 6.42 -16.26
C TRP A 175 21.96 6.90 -14.90
N LEU A 176 20.76 7.50 -14.86
CA LEU A 176 20.13 7.98 -13.62
C LEU A 176 20.08 6.88 -12.55
N ASP A 177 19.77 5.65 -12.96
CA ASP A 177 19.72 4.45 -12.14
C ASP A 177 20.98 4.27 -11.29
N GLY A 178 22.14 4.44 -11.92
CA GLY A 178 23.45 4.24 -11.28
C GLY A 178 23.67 5.11 -10.05
N LEU A 179 22.98 6.25 -9.95
CA LEU A 179 23.11 7.18 -8.83
C LEU A 179 22.46 6.59 -7.59
N TYR A 180 21.29 5.96 -7.73
CA TYR A 180 20.73 5.22 -6.61
C TYR A 180 21.58 4.00 -6.27
N MET A 181 22.11 3.28 -7.27
CA MET A 181 22.80 2.03 -7.00
C MET A 181 24.12 2.24 -6.23
N GLY A 182 24.88 3.28 -6.57
CA GLY A 182 26.19 3.54 -5.99
C GLY A 182 26.22 4.60 -4.90
N ALA A 183 25.63 5.78 -5.14
CA ALA A 183 25.96 6.98 -4.36
C ALA A 183 25.53 6.94 -2.88
N PRO A 184 24.30 6.48 -2.51
CA PRO A 184 23.94 6.38 -1.10
C PRO A 184 24.74 5.30 -0.36
N PHE A 185 25.05 4.16 -1.01
CA PHE A 185 25.93 3.15 -0.41
C PHE A 185 27.33 3.73 -0.15
N TYR A 186 27.87 4.46 -1.12
CA TYR A 186 29.17 5.07 -1.03
C TYR A 186 29.24 6.11 0.10
N ALA A 187 28.23 6.98 0.20
CA ALA A 187 28.13 7.97 1.27
C ALA A 187 27.95 7.33 2.66
N GLU A 188 27.12 6.29 2.78
CA GLU A 188 26.92 5.56 4.04
C GLU A 188 28.22 4.88 4.48
N TYR A 189 28.92 4.21 3.55
CA TYR A 189 30.22 3.59 3.84
C TYR A 189 31.24 4.63 4.32
N ALA A 190 31.37 5.75 3.59
CA ALA A 190 32.29 6.83 3.94
C ALA A 190 32.00 7.42 5.33
N GLN A 191 30.73 7.56 5.70
CA GLN A 191 30.34 8.01 7.04
C GLN A 191 30.70 6.98 8.12
N LEU A 192 30.34 5.70 7.91
CA LEU A 192 30.53 4.64 8.92
C LEU A 192 32.00 4.31 9.17
N PHE A 193 32.84 4.39 8.12
CA PHE A 193 34.26 4.00 8.18
C PHE A 193 35.22 5.19 8.09
N ASN A 194 34.69 6.42 8.18
CA ASN A 194 35.47 7.66 8.24
C ASN A 194 36.38 7.85 7.01
N GLU A 195 35.80 7.79 5.81
CA GLU A 195 36.45 8.06 4.52
C GLU A 195 35.99 9.42 3.93
N PRO A 196 36.34 10.57 4.55
CA PRO A 196 35.74 11.86 4.21
C PRO A 196 36.03 12.35 2.78
N ALA A 197 37.11 11.89 2.15
CA ALA A 197 37.46 12.25 0.77
C ALA A 197 36.43 11.74 -0.25
N ASP A 198 35.68 10.71 0.10
CA ASP A 198 34.73 10.06 -0.80
C ASP A 198 33.45 10.89 -1.00
N PHE A 199 33.11 11.78 -0.06
CA PHE A 199 31.95 12.65 -0.16
C PHE A 199 32.05 13.64 -1.34
N ASP A 200 33.26 14.05 -1.71
CA ASP A 200 33.48 14.91 -2.87
C ASP A 200 33.16 14.17 -4.17
N ASP A 201 33.56 12.89 -4.27
CA ASP A 201 33.24 12.06 -5.42
C ASP A 201 31.75 11.75 -5.50
N VAL A 202 31.10 11.42 -4.37
CA VAL A 202 29.64 11.27 -4.29
C VAL A 202 28.93 12.52 -4.84
N ALA A 203 29.30 13.71 -4.36
CA ALA A 203 28.69 14.96 -4.82
C ALA A 203 28.97 15.23 -6.31
N LYS A 204 30.16 14.86 -6.79
CA LYS A 204 30.54 14.97 -8.19
C LYS A 204 29.64 14.11 -9.09
N GLN A 205 29.27 12.90 -8.68
CA GLN A 205 28.39 12.03 -9.48
C GLN A 205 27.02 12.68 -9.74
N PHE A 206 26.39 13.27 -8.71
CA PHE A 206 25.11 13.96 -8.86
C PHE A 206 25.19 15.18 -9.78
N ARG A 207 26.24 15.99 -9.60
CA ARG A 207 26.50 17.17 -10.44
C ARG A 207 26.63 16.78 -11.92
N LEU A 208 27.35 15.71 -12.24
CA LEU A 208 27.57 15.30 -13.63
C LEU A 208 26.29 14.79 -14.29
N ILE A 209 25.48 13.99 -13.58
CA ILE A 209 24.16 13.62 -14.09
C ILE A 209 23.30 14.84 -14.37
N ASP A 210 23.26 15.78 -13.43
CA ASP A 210 22.47 16.99 -13.59
C ASP A 210 22.88 17.77 -14.85
N GLN A 211 24.18 18.02 -14.98
CA GLN A 211 24.76 18.78 -16.09
C GLN A 211 24.46 18.17 -17.47
N HIS A 212 24.41 16.83 -17.56
CA HIS A 212 24.34 16.16 -18.86
C HIS A 212 22.95 15.64 -19.22
N THR A 213 22.06 15.43 -18.24
CA THR A 213 20.76 14.78 -18.49
C THR A 213 19.55 15.66 -18.25
N PHE A 214 19.69 16.81 -17.58
CA PHE A 214 18.58 17.69 -17.29
C PHE A 214 18.08 18.42 -18.54
N ASP A 215 16.78 18.34 -18.79
CA ASP A 215 16.07 19.14 -19.80
C ASP A 215 15.30 20.27 -19.12
N ALA A 216 15.76 21.51 -19.37
CA ALA A 216 15.15 22.70 -18.79
C ALA A 216 13.72 22.96 -19.29
N LYS A 217 13.38 22.51 -20.52
CA LYS A 217 12.05 22.72 -21.11
C LYS A 217 10.98 21.95 -20.34
N ASN A 218 11.21 20.65 -20.13
CA ASN A 218 10.28 19.80 -19.42
C ASN A 218 10.49 19.84 -17.91
N GLY A 219 11.68 20.19 -17.44
CA GLY A 219 12.08 20.13 -16.03
C GLY A 219 12.32 18.70 -15.58
N LEU A 220 12.73 17.81 -16.48
CA LEU A 220 12.93 16.37 -16.24
C LEU A 220 14.33 15.94 -16.68
N PHE A 221 14.72 14.72 -16.35
CA PHE A 221 16.04 14.16 -16.63
C PHE A 221 15.92 12.99 -17.60
N TYR A 222 16.69 13.02 -18.68
CA TYR A 222 16.78 11.89 -19.61
C TYR A 222 17.39 10.66 -18.89
N HIS A 223 16.92 9.46 -19.23
CA HIS A 223 17.32 8.22 -18.55
C HIS A 223 18.84 7.98 -18.55
N GLY A 224 19.52 8.26 -19.66
CA GLY A 224 20.95 8.01 -19.78
C GLY A 224 21.64 8.99 -20.71
N TRP A 225 22.96 9.07 -20.56
CA TRP A 225 23.84 9.91 -21.35
C TRP A 225 25.08 9.11 -21.76
N ASP A 226 25.44 9.20 -23.03
CA ASP A 226 26.68 8.69 -23.61
C ASP A 226 27.60 9.88 -23.92
N GLU A 227 28.72 9.96 -23.21
CA GLU A 227 29.71 11.02 -23.41
C GLU A 227 30.22 11.07 -24.86
N LYS A 228 30.37 9.91 -25.50
CA LYS A 228 30.91 9.84 -26.87
C LYS A 228 29.86 10.08 -27.95
N LYS A 229 28.57 10.04 -27.60
CA LYS A 229 27.44 10.26 -28.53
C LYS A 229 27.47 9.30 -29.72
N GLN A 230 27.99 8.09 -29.51
CA GLN A 230 28.24 7.09 -30.54
C GLN A 230 27.16 6.00 -30.57
N LEU A 231 26.42 5.84 -29.48
CA LEU A 231 25.36 4.84 -29.40
C LEU A 231 24.14 5.31 -30.18
N TYR A 232 23.47 4.36 -30.84
CA TYR A 232 22.34 4.65 -31.72
C TYR A 232 21.12 5.26 -31.01
N TRP A 233 21.02 5.14 -29.69
CA TRP A 233 19.98 5.79 -28.88
C TRP A 233 20.36 7.19 -28.42
N ALA A 234 21.64 7.54 -28.51
CA ALA A 234 22.18 8.80 -27.99
C ALA A 234 21.95 9.92 -28.99
N ASN A 235 21.45 11.05 -28.49
CA ASN A 235 21.31 12.25 -29.28
C ASN A 235 22.70 12.70 -29.78
N PRO A 236 22.87 12.99 -31.08
CA PRO A 236 24.19 13.29 -31.66
C PRO A 236 24.80 14.61 -31.15
N VAL A 237 23.98 15.51 -30.59
CA VAL A 237 24.42 16.80 -30.04
C VAL A 237 24.64 16.72 -28.55
N THR A 238 23.70 16.18 -27.78
CA THR A 238 23.73 16.19 -26.31
C THR A 238 24.29 14.91 -25.70
N GLY A 239 24.21 13.78 -26.41
CA GLY A 239 24.54 12.44 -25.90
C GLY A 239 23.42 11.80 -25.07
N THR A 240 22.31 12.50 -24.84
CA THR A 240 21.21 12.01 -24.00
C THR A 240 20.35 10.98 -24.71
N SER A 241 19.66 10.13 -23.95
CA SER A 241 18.57 9.31 -24.46
C SER A 241 17.35 10.16 -24.84
N SER A 242 16.32 9.52 -25.41
CA SER A 242 15.23 10.25 -26.09
C SER A 242 14.00 10.56 -25.23
N ASN A 243 13.84 9.96 -24.05
CA ASN A 243 12.63 10.12 -23.23
C ASN A 243 12.91 10.18 -21.71
N PHE A 244 11.95 10.74 -20.97
CA PHE A 244 11.95 10.83 -19.50
C PHE A 244 11.23 9.62 -18.90
N TRP A 245 12.01 8.57 -18.64
CA TRP A 245 11.48 7.35 -18.06
C TRP A 245 11.26 7.51 -16.55
N GLY A 246 10.02 7.29 -16.11
CA GLY A 246 9.58 7.56 -14.74
C GLY A 246 10.45 6.90 -13.67
N ARG A 247 10.78 5.62 -13.82
CA ARG A 247 11.59 4.90 -12.82
C ARG A 247 13.04 5.41 -12.75
N ALA A 248 13.65 5.78 -13.88
CA ALA A 248 15.00 6.36 -13.86
C ALA A 248 15.03 7.69 -13.10
N VAL A 249 14.05 8.58 -13.33
CA VAL A 249 13.90 9.82 -12.54
C VAL A 249 13.62 9.50 -11.07
N GLY A 250 12.84 8.45 -10.79
CA GLY A 250 12.58 7.95 -9.44
C GLY A 250 13.86 7.52 -8.71
N TRP A 251 14.74 6.76 -9.36
CA TRP A 251 16.03 6.39 -8.81
C TRP A 251 16.91 7.60 -8.53
N TYR A 252 17.00 8.54 -9.46
CA TYR A 252 17.77 9.75 -9.25
C TYR A 252 17.27 10.53 -8.03
N MET A 253 15.95 10.69 -7.90
CA MET A 253 15.34 11.39 -6.77
C MET A 253 15.56 10.67 -5.43
N MET A 254 15.44 9.34 -5.40
CA MET A 254 15.76 8.53 -4.22
C MET A 254 17.25 8.64 -3.87
N GLY A 255 18.14 8.63 -4.87
CA GLY A 255 19.58 8.76 -4.68
C GLY A 255 19.94 10.10 -4.04
N LEU A 256 19.34 11.19 -4.52
CA LEU A 256 19.52 12.54 -3.97
C LEU A 256 19.10 12.60 -2.49
N VAL A 257 17.90 12.12 -2.15
CA VAL A 257 17.38 12.23 -0.77
C VAL A 257 18.08 11.27 0.20
N ASP A 258 18.40 10.05 -0.21
CA ASP A 258 19.04 9.05 0.67
C ASP A 258 20.51 9.41 0.94
N THR A 259 21.22 9.98 -0.04
CA THR A 259 22.61 10.43 0.16
C THR A 259 22.72 11.53 1.23
N LEU A 260 21.69 12.38 1.34
CA LEU A 260 21.67 13.49 2.30
C LEU A 260 21.61 13.04 3.77
N ASP A 261 21.27 11.77 4.05
CA ASP A 261 21.33 11.21 5.41
C ASP A 261 22.77 11.06 5.90
N PHE A 262 23.70 10.83 4.97
CA PHE A 262 25.09 10.48 5.29
C PHE A 262 26.07 11.62 4.99
N LEU A 263 25.75 12.46 4.01
CA LEU A 263 26.60 13.58 3.60
C LEU A 263 26.73 14.64 4.72
N PRO A 264 27.96 15.06 5.10
CA PRO A 264 28.15 16.05 6.17
C PRO A 264 27.41 17.36 5.91
N LYS A 265 26.79 17.93 6.96
CA LYS A 265 25.95 19.14 6.83
C LYS A 265 26.71 20.36 6.28
N ASN A 266 28.01 20.44 6.53
CA ASN A 266 28.92 21.49 6.07
C ASN A 266 29.65 21.15 4.76
N HIS A 267 29.39 19.99 4.14
CA HIS A 267 30.05 19.59 2.91
C HIS A 267 29.70 20.56 1.76
N PRO A 268 30.68 21.05 0.96
CA PRO A 268 30.45 22.05 -0.08
C PRO A 268 29.44 21.57 -1.15
N GLY A 269 29.49 20.29 -1.51
CA GLY A 269 28.57 19.67 -2.47
C GLY A 269 27.11 19.54 -1.99
N ARG A 270 26.84 19.68 -0.68
CA ARG A 270 25.49 19.46 -0.12
C ARG A 270 24.46 20.46 -0.64
N LYS A 271 24.86 21.72 -0.84
CA LYS A 271 23.97 22.77 -1.36
C LYS A 271 23.52 22.45 -2.79
N ALA A 272 24.40 21.90 -3.62
CA ALA A 272 24.08 21.50 -4.99
C ALA A 272 23.08 20.33 -4.99
N ILE A 273 23.32 19.29 -4.19
CA ILE A 273 22.40 18.14 -4.07
C ILE A 273 21.00 18.57 -3.61
N LEU A 274 20.90 19.49 -2.64
CA LEU A 274 19.61 20.05 -2.23
C LEU A 274 18.92 20.83 -3.35
N ALA A 275 19.67 21.59 -4.15
CA ALA A 275 19.13 22.30 -5.29
C ALA A 275 18.63 21.34 -6.37
N ASP A 276 19.37 20.27 -6.64
CA ASP A 276 18.99 19.21 -7.57
C ASP A 276 17.73 18.47 -7.08
N LEU A 277 17.65 18.13 -5.79
CA LEU A 277 16.44 17.54 -5.19
C LEU A 277 15.22 18.44 -5.37
N LYS A 278 15.35 19.75 -5.13
CA LYS A 278 14.26 20.71 -5.33
C LYS A 278 13.85 20.81 -6.81
N LYS A 279 14.84 20.83 -7.71
CA LYS A 279 14.64 20.88 -9.17
C LYS A 279 13.93 19.63 -9.68
N THR A 280 14.39 18.44 -9.30
CA THR A 280 13.75 17.16 -9.62
C THR A 280 12.33 17.08 -9.06
N ALA A 281 12.12 17.47 -7.79
CA ALA A 281 10.79 17.47 -7.17
C ALA A 281 9.80 18.40 -7.91
N ALA A 282 10.26 19.57 -8.35
CA ALA A 282 9.42 20.49 -9.12
C ALA A 282 9.01 19.88 -10.47
N GLY A 283 9.93 19.22 -11.17
CA GLY A 283 9.65 18.47 -12.40
C GLY A 283 8.66 17.34 -12.18
N VAL A 284 8.88 16.52 -11.15
CA VAL A 284 7.99 15.42 -10.77
C VAL A 284 6.58 15.94 -10.50
N VAL A 285 6.41 16.99 -9.68
CA VAL A 285 5.07 17.56 -9.40
C VAL A 285 4.41 18.15 -10.65
N LYS A 286 5.17 18.83 -11.53
CA LYS A 286 4.66 19.36 -12.80
C LYS A 286 4.01 18.28 -13.66
N TRP A 287 4.55 17.06 -13.64
CA TRP A 287 4.09 15.93 -14.44
C TRP A 287 3.28 14.89 -13.66
N GLN A 288 2.78 15.25 -12.46
CA GLN A 288 1.79 14.44 -11.77
C GLN A 288 0.46 14.53 -12.54
N ASP A 289 -0.09 13.38 -12.91
CA ASP A 289 -1.34 13.32 -13.65
C ASP A 289 -2.49 13.89 -12.81
N ALA A 290 -3.21 14.88 -13.38
CA ALA A 290 -4.20 15.65 -12.63
C ALA A 290 -5.42 14.81 -12.24
N GLU A 291 -5.82 13.84 -13.06
CA GLU A 291 -6.97 13.00 -12.81
C GLU A 291 -6.62 11.85 -11.85
N SER A 292 -5.62 11.06 -12.21
CA SER A 292 -5.25 9.86 -11.47
C SER A 292 -4.41 10.14 -10.25
N GLY A 293 -3.68 11.26 -10.18
CA GLY A 293 -2.72 11.56 -9.11
C GLY A 293 -1.42 10.74 -9.17
N LEU A 294 -1.23 9.94 -10.21
CA LEU A 294 -0.07 9.07 -10.41
C LEU A 294 0.86 9.65 -11.48
N TRP A 295 1.93 8.92 -11.82
CA TRP A 295 2.89 9.30 -12.86
C TRP A 295 2.93 8.27 -13.98
N TRP A 296 3.12 8.76 -15.20
CA TRP A 296 3.21 7.96 -16.41
C TRP A 296 4.59 7.31 -16.58
N GLN A 297 4.65 6.14 -17.23
CA GLN A 297 5.89 5.43 -17.59
C GLN A 297 6.85 6.35 -18.36
N VAL A 298 6.33 7.04 -19.38
CA VAL A 298 7.01 8.17 -20.01
C VAL A 298 6.33 9.45 -19.54
N MET A 299 7.03 10.21 -18.68
CA MET A 299 6.40 11.19 -17.78
C MET A 299 5.69 12.34 -18.50
N ASP A 300 6.27 12.84 -19.59
CA ASP A 300 5.79 14.03 -20.31
C ASP A 300 4.77 13.73 -21.41
N GLN A 301 4.39 12.45 -21.57
CA GLN A 301 3.59 11.97 -22.70
C GLN A 301 2.33 11.23 -22.23
N GLY A 302 1.69 11.70 -21.15
CA GLY A 302 0.51 11.03 -20.58
C GLY A 302 -0.69 10.91 -21.53
N ALA A 303 -0.86 11.87 -22.44
CA ALA A 303 -1.94 11.83 -23.44
C ALA A 303 -1.62 10.94 -24.65
N ARG A 304 -0.40 10.39 -24.76
CA ARG A 304 0.00 9.58 -25.90
C ARG A 304 -0.49 8.15 -25.72
N GLU A 305 -1.22 7.65 -26.73
CA GLU A 305 -1.76 6.29 -26.74
C GLU A 305 -0.68 5.24 -26.45
N GLY A 306 -1.05 4.23 -25.66
CA GLY A 306 -0.16 3.16 -25.20
C GLY A 306 0.63 3.48 -23.93
N ASN A 307 0.73 4.74 -23.50
CA ASN A 307 1.33 5.06 -22.21
C ASN A 307 0.48 4.50 -21.05
N TYR A 308 1.09 4.36 -19.88
CA TYR A 308 0.39 3.87 -18.69
C TYR A 308 0.93 4.49 -17.41
N LEU A 309 0.06 4.59 -16.40
CA LEU A 309 0.44 4.99 -15.05
C LEU A 309 1.27 3.88 -14.40
N GLU A 310 2.46 4.23 -13.93
CA GLU A 310 3.49 3.27 -13.55
C GLU A 310 3.75 3.28 -12.04
N ALA A 311 3.68 2.10 -11.44
CA ALA A 311 3.66 1.95 -9.99
C ALA A 311 5.02 2.17 -9.33
N THR A 312 6.12 1.77 -9.97
CA THR A 312 7.45 1.88 -9.37
C THR A 312 7.86 3.35 -9.25
N ALA A 313 7.75 4.13 -10.32
CA ALA A 313 8.03 5.56 -10.39
C ALA A 313 7.16 6.32 -9.39
N SER A 314 5.84 6.07 -9.40
CA SER A 314 4.91 6.70 -8.46
C SER A 314 5.31 6.44 -7.01
N SER A 315 5.68 5.21 -6.67
CA SER A 315 6.13 4.86 -5.31
C SER A 315 7.43 5.56 -4.92
N MET A 316 8.41 5.63 -5.83
CA MET A 316 9.69 6.32 -5.61
C MET A 316 9.51 7.83 -5.42
N PHE A 317 8.65 8.46 -6.21
CA PHE A 317 8.36 9.89 -6.10
C PHE A 317 7.68 10.23 -4.79
N VAL A 318 6.68 9.44 -4.38
CA VAL A 318 6.02 9.61 -3.09
C VAL A 318 7.01 9.42 -1.95
N CYS A 319 7.80 8.33 -1.96
CA CYS A 319 8.84 8.08 -0.96
C CYS A 319 9.80 9.27 -0.83
N SER A 320 10.34 9.72 -1.97
CA SER A 320 11.36 10.77 -1.98
C SER A 320 10.82 12.13 -1.55
N MET A 321 9.62 12.51 -2.01
CA MET A 321 8.98 13.75 -1.57
C MET A 321 8.66 13.71 -0.08
N ALA A 322 8.11 12.60 0.42
CA ALA A 322 7.75 12.48 1.83
C ALA A 322 8.97 12.57 2.73
N LYS A 323 10.04 11.81 2.42
CA LYS A 323 11.31 11.86 3.14
C LYS A 323 11.93 13.25 3.11
N ALA A 324 11.98 13.88 1.94
CA ALA A 324 12.56 15.20 1.80
C ALA A 324 11.79 16.28 2.60
N ILE A 325 10.47 16.16 2.74
CA ILE A 325 9.68 17.06 3.60
C ILE A 325 9.95 16.75 5.08
N ASN A 326 9.99 15.47 5.48
CA ASN A 326 10.28 15.04 6.85
C ASN A 326 11.61 15.58 7.38
N HIS A 327 12.62 15.67 6.50
CA HIS A 327 13.94 16.21 6.83
C HIS A 327 14.07 17.73 6.62
N GLY A 328 13.02 18.41 6.18
CA GLY A 328 13.03 19.85 5.91
C GLY A 328 13.82 20.27 4.67
N TYR A 329 14.12 19.34 3.75
CA TYR A 329 14.81 19.61 2.49
C TYR A 329 13.87 20.21 1.43
N LEU A 330 12.59 19.84 1.47
CA LEU A 330 11.52 20.42 0.66
C LEU A 330 10.48 21.12 1.53
N SER A 331 9.89 22.19 1.00
CA SER A 331 8.79 22.91 1.67
C SER A 331 7.51 22.06 1.74
N SER A 332 6.59 22.42 2.64
CA SER A 332 5.28 21.79 2.76
C SER A 332 4.41 21.87 1.49
N GLY A 333 4.75 22.73 0.52
CA GLY A 333 4.03 22.83 -0.76
C GLY A 333 4.00 21.53 -1.58
N TYR A 334 4.97 20.62 -1.38
CA TYR A 334 5.01 19.31 -2.04
C TYR A 334 4.12 18.26 -1.34
N LYS A 335 3.64 18.53 -0.12
CA LYS A 335 2.87 17.57 0.70
C LYS A 335 1.59 17.10 0.02
N LYS A 336 0.89 18.01 -0.70
CA LYS A 336 -0.35 17.66 -1.42
C LYS A 336 -0.10 16.64 -2.52
N ALA A 337 0.98 16.79 -3.28
CA ALA A 337 1.35 15.86 -4.35
C ALA A 337 1.72 14.48 -3.79
N ALA A 338 2.50 14.44 -2.70
CA ALA A 338 2.87 13.20 -2.03
C ALA A 338 1.66 12.45 -1.45
N ILE A 339 0.76 13.14 -0.75
CA ILE A 339 -0.48 12.54 -0.20
C ILE A 339 -1.35 11.98 -1.32
N LYS A 340 -1.64 12.79 -2.36
CA LYS A 340 -2.46 12.37 -3.49
C LYS A 340 -1.83 11.17 -4.22
N GLY A 341 -0.52 11.19 -4.42
CA GLY A 341 0.21 10.08 -5.03
C GLY A 341 0.08 8.79 -4.22
N TYR A 342 0.32 8.85 -2.91
CA TYR A 342 0.21 7.67 -2.04
C TYR A 342 -1.21 7.10 -2.03
N GLU A 343 -2.23 7.97 -1.94
CA GLU A 343 -3.63 7.59 -1.94
C GLU A 343 -4.00 6.82 -3.20
N ARG A 344 -3.47 7.30 -4.33
CA ARG A 344 -3.77 6.74 -5.64
C ARG A 344 -2.98 5.48 -5.93
N ILE A 345 -1.80 5.31 -5.36
CA ILE A 345 -1.11 4.01 -5.37
C ILE A 345 -1.97 2.98 -4.62
N VAL A 346 -2.40 3.30 -3.39
CA VAL A 346 -3.21 2.41 -2.56
C VAL A 346 -4.55 2.06 -3.23
N THR A 347 -5.27 3.07 -3.74
CA THR A 347 -6.64 2.86 -4.24
C THR A 347 -6.72 2.35 -5.67
N ARG A 348 -5.66 2.52 -6.49
CA ARG A 348 -5.70 2.14 -7.92
C ARG A 348 -4.68 1.07 -8.31
N LEU A 349 -3.57 0.96 -7.59
CA LEU A 349 -2.45 0.08 -7.97
C LEU A 349 -2.27 -1.10 -7.01
N ILE A 350 -2.85 -1.06 -5.81
CA ILE A 350 -2.91 -2.21 -4.93
C ILE A 350 -4.14 -3.06 -5.23
N ARG A 351 -3.93 -4.35 -5.42
CA ARG A 351 -4.98 -5.37 -5.55
C ARG A 351 -4.96 -6.28 -4.33
N ASN A 352 -6.14 -6.63 -3.80
CA ASN A 352 -6.28 -7.72 -2.83
C ASN A 352 -6.34 -9.04 -3.60
N ASP A 353 -5.46 -9.99 -3.27
CA ASP A 353 -5.44 -11.32 -3.85
C ASP A 353 -6.42 -12.24 -3.10
N ALA A 354 -6.86 -13.33 -3.75
CA ALA A 354 -7.87 -14.25 -3.21
C ALA A 354 -7.46 -14.95 -1.91
N ASP A 355 -6.16 -15.04 -1.63
CA ASP A 355 -5.60 -15.67 -0.44
C ASP A 355 -5.31 -14.69 0.71
N GLY A 356 -5.85 -13.47 0.63
CA GLY A 356 -5.71 -12.44 1.67
C GLY A 356 -4.43 -11.62 1.58
N ARG A 357 -3.51 -11.94 0.66
CA ARG A 357 -2.33 -11.12 0.35
C ARG A 357 -2.71 -9.90 -0.48
N ILE A 358 -1.76 -8.98 -0.63
CA ILE A 358 -1.87 -7.87 -1.57
C ILE A 358 -0.80 -7.93 -2.64
N SER A 359 -1.09 -7.31 -3.77
CA SER A 359 -0.18 -7.17 -4.90
C SER A 359 -0.09 -5.72 -5.34
N LEU A 360 1.13 -5.22 -5.56
CA LEU A 360 1.38 -3.97 -6.28
C LEU A 360 1.36 -4.27 -7.78
N THR A 361 0.44 -3.67 -8.49
CA THR A 361 0.23 -3.90 -9.93
C THR A 361 0.88 -2.81 -10.76
N LYS A 362 0.97 -3.01 -12.07
CA LYS A 362 1.45 -1.99 -13.04
C LYS A 362 2.92 -1.57 -12.85
N CYS A 363 3.78 -2.51 -12.44
CA CYS A 363 5.22 -2.28 -12.38
C CYS A 363 5.86 -2.57 -13.74
N CYS A 364 6.62 -1.64 -14.30
CA CYS A 364 7.50 -1.94 -15.42
C CYS A 364 8.57 -2.94 -14.96
N SER A 365 8.68 -4.11 -15.58
CA SER A 365 9.59 -5.18 -15.13
C SER A 365 11.08 -4.84 -15.31
N VAL A 366 11.41 -4.22 -16.44
CA VAL A 366 12.77 -3.86 -16.85
C VAL A 366 12.70 -2.76 -17.90
N ALA A 367 13.73 -1.90 -17.97
CA ALA A 367 14.04 -1.09 -19.14
C ALA A 367 15.54 -0.77 -19.11
N GLY A 368 16.10 -0.38 -20.24
CA GLY A 368 17.52 -0.07 -20.41
C GLY A 368 17.80 0.57 -21.76
N LEU A 369 19.07 0.77 -22.09
CA LEU A 369 19.50 1.34 -23.37
C LEU A 369 20.58 0.46 -24.03
N GLY A 370 20.74 0.58 -25.35
CA GLY A 370 21.90 0.02 -26.06
C GLY A 370 21.71 -1.40 -26.56
N HIS A 371 22.07 -2.44 -25.82
CA HIS A 371 22.07 -3.80 -26.42
C HIS A 371 20.69 -4.28 -26.87
N LEU A 372 20.65 -5.24 -27.79
CA LEU A 372 19.41 -5.92 -28.15
C LEU A 372 18.90 -6.76 -26.98
N THR A 373 17.58 -6.75 -26.76
CA THR A 373 16.90 -7.69 -25.86
C THR A 373 15.87 -8.45 -26.68
N ALA A 374 15.95 -9.79 -26.69
CA ALA A 374 15.10 -10.65 -27.51
C ALA A 374 15.04 -10.21 -29.00
N GLY A 375 16.19 -9.81 -29.55
CA GLY A 375 16.33 -9.36 -30.94
C GLY A 375 15.83 -7.94 -31.24
N LYS A 376 15.30 -7.20 -30.26
CA LYS A 376 14.79 -5.83 -30.44
C LYS A 376 15.76 -4.77 -29.91
N PRO A 377 15.94 -3.63 -30.63
CA PRO A 377 16.77 -2.53 -30.15
C PRO A 377 16.14 -1.86 -28.93
N ARG A 378 17.00 -1.47 -27.98
CA ARG A 378 16.66 -0.64 -26.82
C ARG A 378 17.10 0.79 -27.12
N ASP A 379 16.36 1.41 -28.02
CA ASP A 379 16.67 2.74 -28.59
C ASP A 379 16.27 3.92 -27.69
N GLY A 380 15.64 3.65 -26.54
CA GLY A 380 15.15 4.69 -25.66
C GLY A 380 13.98 5.49 -26.24
N SER A 381 13.34 5.01 -27.32
CA SER A 381 12.13 5.60 -27.87
C SER A 381 10.91 5.36 -26.98
N PHE A 382 9.84 6.13 -27.20
CA PHE A 382 8.56 5.90 -26.53
C PHE A 382 8.07 4.47 -26.78
N ALA A 383 8.10 4.03 -28.05
CA ALA A 383 7.66 2.68 -28.42
C ALA A 383 8.45 1.59 -27.67
N TYR A 384 9.75 1.78 -27.49
CA TYR A 384 10.57 0.88 -26.69
C TYR A 384 10.13 0.85 -25.21
N TYR A 385 10.05 2.01 -24.53
CA TYR A 385 9.67 2.04 -23.10
C TYR A 385 8.27 1.51 -22.83
N ILE A 386 7.34 1.68 -23.78
CA ILE A 386 5.99 1.13 -23.68
C ILE A 386 5.95 -0.37 -23.99
N SER A 387 6.89 -0.88 -24.79
CA SER A 387 6.96 -2.31 -25.12
C SER A 387 7.44 -3.20 -23.97
N GLU A 388 8.07 -2.61 -22.95
CA GLU A 388 8.60 -3.37 -21.82
C GLU A 388 7.48 -3.99 -20.96
N PRO A 389 7.62 -5.23 -20.48
CA PRO A 389 6.54 -5.93 -19.80
C PRO A 389 6.12 -5.21 -18.51
N VAL A 390 4.80 -5.14 -18.31
CA VAL A 390 4.17 -4.65 -17.09
C VAL A 390 3.76 -5.85 -16.25
N VAL A 391 4.27 -5.94 -15.03
CA VAL A 391 4.12 -7.09 -14.13
C VAL A 391 3.66 -6.63 -12.75
N ASP A 392 3.17 -7.59 -11.97
CA ASP A 392 2.84 -7.38 -10.56
C ASP A 392 4.03 -7.75 -9.67
N ASN A 393 4.12 -7.08 -8.52
CA ASN A 393 5.09 -7.39 -7.46
C ASN A 393 6.55 -7.40 -7.93
N ASP A 394 6.90 -6.55 -8.90
CA ASP A 394 8.31 -6.30 -9.18
C ASP A 394 8.95 -5.63 -7.96
N LEU A 395 10.08 -6.17 -7.48
CA LEU A 395 10.75 -5.68 -6.28
C LEU A 395 11.26 -4.24 -6.42
N LYS A 396 11.44 -3.73 -7.65
CA LYS A 396 11.72 -2.32 -7.94
C LYS A 396 10.57 -1.40 -7.57
N GLY A 397 9.34 -1.92 -7.45
CA GLY A 397 8.17 -1.19 -6.96
C GLY A 397 7.83 -1.52 -5.51
N VAL A 398 7.92 -2.80 -5.14
CA VAL A 398 7.57 -3.26 -3.78
C VAL A 398 8.43 -2.60 -2.71
N GLY A 399 9.76 -2.55 -2.90
CA GLY A 399 10.67 -1.89 -1.96
C GLY A 399 10.33 -0.39 -1.77
N PRO A 400 10.25 0.40 -2.84
CA PRO A 400 9.84 1.81 -2.74
C PRO A 400 8.45 2.03 -2.17
N PHE A 401 7.48 1.13 -2.41
CA PHE A 401 6.15 1.22 -1.80
C PHE A 401 6.22 1.09 -0.27
N ILE A 402 6.99 0.11 0.22
CA ILE A 402 7.21 -0.10 1.66
C ILE A 402 7.87 1.14 2.29
N LEU A 403 8.92 1.66 1.64
CA LEU A 403 9.62 2.87 2.09
C LEU A 403 8.70 4.11 2.04
N ALA A 404 7.88 4.25 1.00
CA ALA A 404 6.90 5.33 0.88
C ALA A 404 5.92 5.32 2.05
N GLY A 405 5.39 4.15 2.44
CA GLY A 405 4.47 4.07 3.57
C GLY A 405 5.13 4.46 4.91
N ILE A 406 6.40 4.12 5.12
CA ILE A 406 7.17 4.56 6.30
C ILE A 406 7.26 6.09 6.35
N GLU A 407 7.67 6.71 5.23
CA GLU A 407 7.86 8.15 5.16
C GLU A 407 6.55 8.93 5.22
N MET A 408 5.49 8.40 4.61
CA MET A 408 4.15 8.97 4.66
C MET A 408 3.54 8.91 6.06
N GLN A 409 3.78 7.82 6.81
CA GLN A 409 3.35 7.72 8.21
C GLN A 409 3.91 8.88 9.03
N GLN A 410 5.22 9.13 8.90
CA GLN A 410 5.91 10.22 9.58
C GLN A 410 5.43 11.60 9.11
N LEU A 411 5.28 11.81 7.80
CA LEU A 411 4.83 13.07 7.21
C LEU A 411 3.43 13.49 7.69
N LEU A 412 2.57 12.50 7.93
CA LEU A 412 1.22 12.70 8.44
C LEU A 412 1.16 12.86 9.96
N GLY A 413 2.29 12.70 10.67
CA GLY A 413 2.34 12.78 12.13
C GLY A 413 1.56 11.66 12.81
N LEU A 414 1.39 10.52 12.13
CA LEU A 414 0.69 9.36 12.67
C LEU A 414 1.65 8.53 13.53
N PRO A 415 1.17 7.90 14.62
CA PRO A 415 2.04 7.14 15.51
C PRO A 415 2.64 5.94 14.76
N ALA A 416 3.90 5.60 15.08
CA ALA A 416 4.58 4.42 14.51
C ALA A 416 4.11 3.09 15.16
N THR A 417 3.02 3.12 15.91
CA THR A 417 2.37 1.92 16.45
C THR A 417 1.38 1.39 15.44
N ILE A 418 1.63 0.20 14.92
CA ILE A 418 0.60 -0.57 14.25
C ILE A 418 -0.28 -1.18 15.33
N THR A 419 -1.54 -0.75 15.38
CA THR A 419 -2.59 -1.53 16.04
C THR A 419 -2.72 -2.83 15.24
N LYS A 420 -2.11 -3.93 15.73
CA LYS A 420 -2.30 -5.24 15.12
C LYS A 420 -3.75 -5.66 15.25
N THR A 421 -4.59 -5.25 14.31
CA THR A 421 -5.85 -5.93 14.04
C THR A 421 -5.48 -7.18 13.24
N SER A 422 -5.05 -8.23 13.93
CA SER A 422 -4.50 -9.43 13.27
C SER A 422 -5.63 -10.23 12.58
N ALA A 423 -5.60 -10.24 11.25
CA ALA A 423 -6.20 -11.29 10.45
C ALA A 423 -5.22 -12.46 10.38
N THR A 424 -5.45 -13.45 11.25
CA THR A 424 -4.95 -14.85 11.25
C THR A 424 -3.49 -15.13 11.68
N GLY A 425 -3.32 -15.97 12.73
CA GLY A 425 -2.34 -17.07 12.63
C GLY A 425 -1.19 -17.26 13.64
N LYS A 426 -1.25 -16.77 14.88
CA LYS A 426 -0.68 -17.36 16.13
C LYS A 426 -0.53 -16.26 17.16
N SER A 427 -1.19 -16.43 18.28
CA SER A 427 -1.30 -15.40 19.29
C SER A 427 -0.18 -15.41 20.32
N SER A 428 0.11 -14.22 20.83
CA SER A 428 0.72 -14.11 22.14
C SER A 428 -0.36 -14.25 23.22
N ALA A 429 -0.02 -14.92 24.33
CA ALA A 429 -0.93 -15.24 25.43
C ALA A 429 -1.63 -14.02 26.06
N SER A 430 -1.14 -12.80 25.82
CA SER A 430 -1.71 -11.56 26.36
C SER A 430 -2.92 -11.01 25.59
N GLU A 431 -3.10 -11.35 24.32
CA GLU A 431 -4.26 -10.91 23.52
C GLU A 431 -5.42 -11.92 23.62
N TRP A 432 -5.15 -13.22 23.85
CA TRP A 432 -6.19 -14.18 24.25
C TRP A 432 -6.73 -13.93 25.66
N ALA A 433 -5.97 -13.25 26.51
CA ALA A 433 -6.51 -12.78 27.78
C ALA A 433 -7.72 -11.86 27.55
N GLN A 434 -7.71 -11.03 26.50
CA GLN A 434 -8.87 -10.23 26.09
C GLN A 434 -9.86 -11.01 25.23
N MET A 435 -9.46 -12.09 24.54
CA MET A 435 -10.41 -13.00 23.90
C MET A 435 -11.41 -13.57 24.91
N ALA A 436 -10.94 -13.97 26.09
CA ALA A 436 -11.85 -14.41 27.16
C ALA A 436 -12.86 -13.32 27.52
N GLU A 437 -12.45 -12.05 27.57
CA GLU A 437 -13.34 -10.91 27.81
C GLU A 437 -14.28 -10.61 26.63
N ILE A 438 -13.82 -10.72 25.38
CA ILE A 438 -14.63 -10.49 24.17
C ILE A 438 -15.64 -11.62 23.99
N LEU A 439 -15.22 -12.89 24.12
CA LEU A 439 -16.11 -14.05 24.16
C LEU A 439 -17.10 -13.95 25.32
N ALA A 440 -16.68 -13.45 26.50
CA ALA A 440 -17.59 -13.18 27.62
C ALA A 440 -18.59 -12.04 27.33
N ARG A 441 -18.25 -11.10 26.43
CA ARG A 441 -19.16 -10.04 25.95
C ARG A 441 -20.08 -10.51 24.83
N ILE A 442 -19.72 -11.56 24.08
CA ILE A 442 -20.60 -12.18 23.09
C ILE A 442 -21.67 -12.96 23.85
N LYS A 443 -22.86 -12.36 23.91
CA LYS A 443 -24.05 -13.05 24.43
C LYS A 443 -24.74 -13.72 23.26
N ALA A 444 -24.73 -15.05 23.26
CA ALA A 444 -25.59 -15.81 22.36
C ALA A 444 -27.03 -15.36 22.57
N PRO A 445 -27.84 -15.21 21.50
CA PRO A 445 -29.23 -14.88 21.65
C PRO A 445 -29.93 -15.89 22.58
N ALA A 446 -30.67 -15.38 23.55
CA ALA A 446 -31.38 -16.19 24.53
C ALA A 446 -32.87 -15.93 24.41
N PHE A 447 -33.65 -17.00 24.36
CA PHE A 447 -35.08 -16.94 24.15
C PHE A 447 -35.79 -17.70 25.27
N PRO A 448 -36.89 -17.16 25.84
CA PRO A 448 -37.79 -17.95 26.67
C PRO A 448 -38.24 -19.21 25.92
N ASN A 449 -38.40 -20.33 26.64
CA ASN A 449 -38.97 -21.55 26.08
C ASN A 449 -40.50 -21.40 25.90
N ARG A 450 -40.88 -20.57 24.94
CA ARG A 450 -42.27 -20.33 24.52
C ARG A 450 -42.29 -20.45 23.01
N GLU A 451 -43.26 -21.21 22.52
CA GLU A 451 -43.41 -21.44 21.09
C GLU A 451 -44.68 -20.76 20.59
N PHE A 452 -44.58 -20.20 19.39
CA PHE A 452 -45.65 -19.51 18.68
C PHE A 452 -45.73 -20.15 17.29
N PRO A 453 -46.37 -21.32 17.14
CA PRO A 453 -46.52 -21.98 15.85
C PRO A 453 -47.36 -21.09 14.92
N ILE A 454 -46.85 -20.81 13.72
CA ILE A 454 -47.53 -19.89 12.78
C ILE A 454 -48.94 -20.39 12.37
N THR A 455 -49.20 -21.70 12.49
CA THR A 455 -50.49 -22.33 12.22
C THR A 455 -51.56 -21.93 13.24
N GLU A 456 -51.20 -21.65 14.49
CA GLU A 456 -52.11 -21.09 15.51
C GLU A 456 -52.54 -19.65 15.18
N PHE A 457 -51.78 -18.98 14.31
CA PHE A 457 -52.07 -17.64 13.81
C PHE A 457 -52.71 -17.63 12.41
N GLY A 458 -53.07 -18.81 11.89
CA GLY A 458 -53.81 -18.99 10.64
C GLY A 458 -52.96 -19.27 9.40
N ALA A 459 -51.66 -19.54 9.56
CA ALA A 459 -50.82 -19.96 8.43
C ALA A 459 -51.20 -21.36 7.96
N LYS A 460 -51.17 -21.59 6.63
CA LYS A 460 -51.47 -22.88 6.01
C LYS A 460 -50.27 -23.36 5.20
N GLY A 461 -49.86 -24.60 5.43
CA GLY A 461 -48.69 -25.22 4.79
C GLY A 461 -48.94 -25.78 3.40
N ASP A 462 -49.78 -25.13 2.59
CA ASP A 462 -50.25 -25.60 1.27
C ASP A 462 -49.46 -25.03 0.07
N GLY A 463 -48.44 -24.20 0.34
CA GLY A 463 -47.60 -23.53 -0.65
C GLY A 463 -48.30 -22.42 -1.46
N GLN A 464 -49.58 -22.13 -1.17
CA GLN A 464 -50.45 -21.28 -1.99
C GLN A 464 -51.09 -20.14 -1.18
N THR A 465 -51.51 -20.40 0.06
CA THR A 465 -52.12 -19.41 0.93
C THR A 465 -51.07 -18.40 1.39
N ASP A 466 -51.33 -17.10 1.20
CA ASP A 466 -50.47 -16.04 1.73
C ASP A 466 -50.49 -16.03 3.27
N CYS A 467 -49.38 -16.46 3.85
CA CYS A 467 -49.16 -16.60 5.28
C CYS A 467 -48.51 -15.38 5.93
N THR A 468 -48.26 -14.29 5.18
CA THR A 468 -47.52 -13.10 5.66
C THR A 468 -48.12 -12.52 6.93
N GLU A 469 -49.44 -12.34 6.94
CA GLU A 469 -50.16 -11.77 8.07
C GLU A 469 -50.18 -12.71 9.29
N ALA A 470 -50.28 -14.01 9.07
CA ALA A 470 -50.22 -15.01 10.14
C ALA A 470 -48.82 -15.05 10.79
N ILE A 471 -47.76 -15.04 9.97
CA ILE A 471 -46.37 -14.99 10.44
C ILE A 471 -46.11 -13.69 11.20
N ARG A 472 -46.58 -12.53 10.69
CA ARG A 472 -46.47 -11.24 11.37
C ARG A 472 -47.13 -11.28 12.76
N LYS A 473 -48.37 -11.79 12.86
CA LYS A 473 -49.07 -11.95 14.13
C LYS A 473 -48.32 -12.84 15.12
N ALA A 474 -47.75 -13.96 14.64
CA ALA A 474 -46.96 -14.85 15.48
C ALA A 474 -45.70 -14.15 16.04
N ILE A 475 -44.99 -13.38 15.20
CA ILE A 475 -43.83 -12.58 15.60
C ILE A 475 -44.21 -11.50 16.61
N GLU A 476 -45.29 -10.77 16.38
CA GLU A 476 -45.76 -9.73 17.29
C GLU A 476 -46.22 -10.30 18.63
N ALA A 477 -46.95 -11.42 18.61
CA ALA A 477 -47.34 -12.13 19.82
C ALA A 477 -46.12 -12.60 20.61
N CYS A 478 -45.13 -13.17 19.92
CA CYS A 478 -43.87 -13.61 20.49
C CYS A 478 -43.12 -12.46 21.16
N ALA A 479 -42.90 -11.35 20.44
CA ALA A 479 -42.23 -10.16 20.97
C ALA A 479 -42.99 -9.55 22.15
N LYS A 480 -44.32 -9.42 22.06
CA LYS A 480 -45.18 -8.87 23.13
C LYS A 480 -45.15 -9.70 24.41
N LYS A 481 -44.92 -11.02 24.29
CA LYS A 481 -44.75 -11.93 25.43
C LYS A 481 -43.31 -11.97 25.97
N GLY A 482 -42.45 -11.07 25.53
CA GLY A 482 -41.06 -10.97 25.97
C GLY A 482 -40.10 -11.91 25.23
N GLY A 483 -40.49 -12.36 24.03
CA GLY A 483 -39.68 -13.21 23.17
C GLY A 483 -39.96 -14.70 23.32
N GLY A 484 -39.34 -15.47 22.43
CA GLY A 484 -39.54 -16.90 22.26
C GLY A 484 -39.26 -17.36 20.84
N LYS A 485 -39.80 -18.52 20.49
CA LYS A 485 -39.61 -19.18 19.22
C LYS A 485 -40.89 -19.09 18.38
N VAL A 486 -40.83 -18.44 17.22
CA VAL A 486 -41.89 -18.51 16.21
C VAL A 486 -41.62 -19.75 15.37
N VAL A 487 -42.49 -20.74 15.43
CA VAL A 487 -42.26 -22.05 14.82
C VAL A 487 -42.96 -22.11 13.47
N VAL A 488 -42.18 -22.35 12.41
CA VAL A 488 -42.67 -22.73 11.08
C VAL A 488 -42.60 -24.26 11.02
N PRO A 489 -43.73 -24.97 11.18
CA PRO A 489 -43.76 -26.43 11.19
C PRO A 489 -43.59 -26.96 9.75
N THR A 490 -43.47 -28.29 9.59
CA THR A 490 -43.44 -28.96 8.29
C THR A 490 -44.58 -28.50 7.36
N GLY A 491 -44.25 -28.26 6.09
CA GLY A 491 -45.17 -27.74 5.07
C GLY A 491 -44.56 -26.58 4.27
N GLU A 492 -45.26 -26.11 3.24
CA GLU A 492 -44.84 -24.98 2.42
C GLU A 492 -45.69 -23.74 2.74
N PHE A 493 -45.06 -22.61 3.05
CA PHE A 493 -45.76 -21.39 3.49
C PHE A 493 -45.38 -20.23 2.58
N LEU A 494 -46.29 -19.83 1.68
CA LEU A 494 -46.11 -18.66 0.82
C LEU A 494 -46.14 -17.39 1.68
N THR A 495 -45.19 -16.48 1.49
CA THR A 495 -45.10 -15.25 2.28
C THR A 495 -44.36 -14.13 1.55
N GLY A 496 -44.73 -12.88 1.84
CA GLY A 496 -43.93 -11.70 1.59
C GLY A 496 -42.86 -11.49 2.67
N PRO A 497 -42.36 -10.26 2.84
CA PRO A 497 -41.26 -9.99 3.76
C PRO A 497 -41.62 -10.27 5.23
N ILE A 498 -40.73 -10.94 5.93
CA ILE A 498 -40.82 -11.26 7.36
C ILE A 498 -39.96 -10.29 8.15
N TYR A 499 -40.60 -9.44 8.95
CA TYR A 499 -39.95 -8.46 9.81
C TYR A 499 -39.74 -9.04 11.20
N LEU A 500 -38.52 -9.47 11.52
CA LEU A 500 -38.20 -9.96 12.85
C LEU A 500 -38.21 -8.83 13.87
N LYS A 501 -38.65 -9.13 15.09
CA LYS A 501 -38.65 -8.23 16.25
C LYS A 501 -37.66 -8.69 17.30
N SER A 502 -37.23 -7.75 18.14
CA SER A 502 -36.33 -8.06 19.23
C SER A 502 -36.86 -9.20 20.12
N GLY A 503 -36.01 -10.16 20.44
CA GLY A 503 -36.38 -11.34 21.24
C GLY A 503 -37.07 -12.46 20.47
N VAL A 504 -37.13 -12.42 19.14
CA VAL A 504 -37.75 -13.46 18.31
C VAL A 504 -36.70 -14.40 17.70
N ASN A 505 -36.88 -15.69 17.92
CA ASN A 505 -36.23 -16.75 17.15
C ASN A 505 -37.21 -17.31 16.11
N LEU A 506 -36.98 -17.04 14.83
CA LEU A 506 -37.74 -17.68 13.75
C LEU A 506 -37.18 -19.09 13.52
N ASN A 507 -37.90 -20.11 13.96
CA ASN A 507 -37.48 -21.48 13.83
C ASN A 507 -38.18 -22.17 12.66
N VAL A 508 -37.43 -22.44 11.59
CA VAL A 508 -37.89 -23.16 10.41
C VAL A 508 -37.55 -24.63 10.58
N THR A 509 -38.53 -25.47 10.94
CA THR A 509 -38.27 -26.87 11.25
C THR A 509 -37.85 -27.65 10.01
N ARG A 510 -37.28 -28.84 10.21
CA ARG A 510 -37.00 -29.77 9.11
C ARG A 510 -38.27 -29.96 8.26
N ASP A 511 -38.09 -30.03 6.94
CA ASP A 511 -39.16 -30.20 5.94
C ASP A 511 -40.20 -29.05 5.90
N ALA A 512 -39.91 -27.91 6.54
CA ALA A 512 -40.65 -26.67 6.36
C ALA A 512 -39.99 -25.80 5.29
N THR A 513 -40.78 -25.16 4.43
CA THR A 513 -40.31 -24.19 3.44
C THR A 513 -41.04 -22.86 3.62
N LEU A 514 -40.31 -21.79 3.92
CA LEU A 514 -40.81 -20.43 3.75
C LEU A 514 -40.57 -20.01 2.29
N LYS A 515 -41.66 -19.84 1.55
CA LYS A 515 -41.65 -19.60 0.11
C LYS A 515 -41.91 -18.13 -0.18
N PHE A 516 -40.89 -17.39 -0.59
CA PHE A 516 -41.01 -15.96 -0.81
C PHE A 516 -41.82 -15.66 -2.08
N THR A 517 -42.87 -14.86 -1.97
CA THR A 517 -43.71 -14.48 -3.13
C THR A 517 -42.88 -13.90 -4.26
N THR A 518 -43.30 -14.15 -5.50
CA THR A 518 -42.70 -13.57 -6.71
C THR A 518 -43.40 -12.27 -7.12
N ASP A 519 -44.49 -11.87 -6.44
CA ASP A 519 -45.15 -10.59 -6.63
C ASP A 519 -44.33 -9.45 -6.00
N THR A 520 -43.65 -8.70 -6.87
CA THR A 520 -42.79 -7.58 -6.50
C THR A 520 -43.48 -6.47 -5.71
N LYS A 521 -44.80 -6.35 -5.81
CA LYS A 521 -45.57 -5.36 -5.04
C LYS A 521 -45.52 -5.65 -3.54
N ALA A 522 -45.37 -6.92 -3.16
CA ALA A 522 -45.28 -7.33 -1.77
C ALA A 522 -43.97 -6.90 -1.08
N TYR A 523 -42.95 -6.49 -1.84
CA TYR A 523 -41.66 -6.07 -1.27
C TYR A 523 -41.64 -4.60 -0.82
N LEU A 524 -42.74 -3.88 -1.05
CA LEU A 524 -42.93 -2.50 -0.64
C LEU A 524 -43.72 -2.43 0.69
N PRO A 525 -43.50 -1.39 1.52
CA PRO A 525 -42.65 -0.22 1.28
C PRO A 525 -41.15 -0.55 1.29
N ALA A 526 -40.35 0.28 0.62
CA ALA A 526 -38.90 0.13 0.60
C ALA A 526 -38.32 0.25 2.02
N VAL A 527 -37.27 -0.53 2.29
CA VAL A 527 -36.57 -0.59 3.57
C VAL A 527 -35.12 -0.17 3.41
N PHE A 528 -34.50 0.30 4.50
CA PHE A 528 -33.07 0.56 4.51
C PHE A 528 -32.31 -0.76 4.31
N THR A 529 -31.51 -0.82 3.26
CA THR A 529 -30.74 -2.01 2.86
C THR A 529 -29.44 -1.61 2.17
N ARG A 530 -28.71 -2.60 1.64
CA ARG A 530 -27.49 -2.39 0.85
C ARG A 530 -27.59 -3.15 -0.45
N PHE A 531 -27.38 -2.46 -1.57
CA PHE A 531 -27.21 -3.07 -2.88
C PHE A 531 -25.72 -3.08 -3.22
N GLU A 532 -25.10 -4.28 -3.28
CA GLU A 532 -23.65 -4.46 -3.51
C GLU A 532 -22.78 -3.66 -2.51
N GLY A 533 -23.24 -3.51 -1.26
CA GLY A 533 -22.57 -2.74 -0.22
C GLY A 533 -22.93 -1.24 -0.19
N MET A 534 -23.62 -0.72 -1.20
CA MET A 534 -24.08 0.68 -1.25
C MET A 534 -25.40 0.84 -0.48
N GLU A 535 -25.39 1.68 0.54
CA GLU A 535 -26.55 1.99 1.37
C GLU A 535 -27.64 2.73 0.58
N CYS A 536 -28.87 2.23 0.63
CA CYS A 536 -30.05 2.77 -0.04
C CYS A 536 -31.36 2.31 0.61
N TRP A 537 -32.48 2.89 0.17
CA TRP A 537 -33.82 2.38 0.43
C TRP A 537 -34.30 1.61 -0.80
N ASN A 538 -34.58 0.32 -0.64
CA ASN A 538 -34.97 -0.56 -1.75
C ASN A 538 -35.96 -1.65 -1.28
N TYR A 539 -36.43 -2.51 -2.18
CA TYR A 539 -37.31 -3.65 -1.87
C TYR A 539 -36.87 -4.44 -0.63
N SER A 540 -37.85 -4.80 0.19
CA SER A 540 -37.61 -5.60 1.40
C SER A 540 -37.22 -7.04 1.05
N PRO A 541 -36.17 -7.61 1.68
CA PRO A 541 -35.81 -9.02 1.54
C PRO A 541 -36.83 -9.92 2.27
N LEU A 542 -36.75 -11.24 2.02
CA LEU A 542 -37.57 -12.26 2.71
C LEU A 542 -37.45 -12.16 4.24
N ILE A 543 -36.24 -12.03 4.78
CA ILE A 543 -36.02 -11.83 6.22
C ILE A 543 -35.42 -10.45 6.44
N TYR A 544 -36.08 -9.61 7.22
CA TYR A 544 -35.64 -8.26 7.52
C TYR A 544 -35.65 -7.97 9.03
N ALA A 545 -34.61 -7.27 9.50
CA ALA A 545 -34.54 -6.74 10.85
C ALA A 545 -33.65 -5.49 10.83
N TYR A 546 -34.12 -4.39 11.42
CA TYR A 546 -33.38 -3.14 11.51
C TYR A 546 -33.56 -2.49 12.88
N GLY A 547 -32.45 -2.23 13.57
CA GLY A 547 -32.48 -1.72 14.96
C GLY A 547 -32.92 -2.73 16.03
N GLU A 548 -33.18 -3.98 15.64
CA GLU A 548 -33.64 -5.05 16.52
C GLU A 548 -32.47 -5.79 17.19
N LYS A 549 -32.70 -6.40 18.36
CA LYS A 549 -31.69 -7.09 19.18
C LYS A 549 -32.16 -8.46 19.62
N ASN A 550 -31.24 -9.38 19.93
CA ASN A 550 -31.56 -10.72 20.41
C ASN A 550 -32.52 -11.46 19.45
N ILE A 551 -32.09 -11.59 18.19
CA ILE A 551 -32.85 -12.27 17.12
C ILE A 551 -32.09 -13.52 16.68
N ALA A 552 -32.82 -14.52 16.20
CA ALA A 552 -32.23 -15.69 15.57
C ALA A 552 -33.13 -16.22 14.46
N VAL A 553 -32.51 -16.88 13.48
CA VAL A 553 -33.18 -17.76 12.52
C VAL A 553 -32.54 -19.13 12.70
N THR A 554 -33.31 -20.12 13.16
CA THR A 554 -32.77 -21.46 13.51
C THR A 554 -33.57 -22.57 12.86
N GLY A 555 -33.04 -23.79 12.88
CA GLY A 555 -33.70 -24.97 12.35
C GLY A 555 -33.06 -25.47 11.06
N GLU A 556 -33.70 -26.47 10.45
CA GLU A 556 -33.16 -27.23 9.31
C GLU A 556 -34.00 -27.07 8.02
N GLY A 557 -35.06 -26.26 8.07
CA GLY A 557 -35.92 -26.03 6.92
C GLY A 557 -35.36 -25.00 5.93
N THR A 558 -36.13 -24.75 4.88
CA THR A 558 -35.71 -24.01 3.70
C THR A 558 -36.29 -22.59 3.68
N LEU A 559 -35.44 -21.61 3.35
CA LEU A 559 -35.87 -20.28 2.91
C LEU A 559 -35.76 -20.26 1.38
N ASP A 560 -36.88 -20.34 0.69
CA ASP A 560 -36.94 -20.41 -0.78
C ASP A 560 -37.33 -19.05 -1.36
N GLY A 561 -36.43 -18.43 -2.13
CA GLY A 561 -36.67 -17.15 -2.81
C GLY A 561 -37.52 -17.24 -4.08
N GLN A 562 -37.85 -18.45 -4.56
CA GLN A 562 -38.57 -18.71 -5.82
C GLN A 562 -37.95 -18.04 -7.06
N ALA A 563 -36.62 -17.88 -7.07
CA ALA A 563 -35.92 -17.25 -8.18
C ALA A 563 -35.93 -18.11 -9.46
N SER A 564 -36.34 -17.50 -10.57
CA SER A 564 -36.38 -18.05 -11.92
C SER A 564 -36.08 -16.97 -12.96
N ASP A 565 -35.89 -17.39 -14.21
CA ASP A 565 -35.70 -16.51 -15.38
C ASP A 565 -36.90 -15.60 -15.66
N GLU A 566 -38.09 -15.96 -15.16
CA GLU A 566 -39.33 -15.20 -15.33
C GLU A 566 -39.51 -14.09 -14.29
N ASN A 567 -38.68 -14.07 -13.23
CA ASN A 567 -38.76 -13.10 -12.15
C ASN A 567 -37.40 -12.47 -11.80
N TRP A 568 -36.82 -12.79 -10.66
CA TRP A 568 -35.58 -12.27 -10.08
C TRP A 568 -34.35 -12.40 -10.98
N TRP A 569 -34.16 -13.51 -11.70
CA TRP A 569 -32.96 -13.68 -12.53
C TRP A 569 -32.96 -12.77 -13.76
N SER A 570 -34.14 -12.44 -14.30
CA SER A 570 -34.27 -11.48 -15.41
C SER A 570 -33.66 -10.11 -15.07
N TRP A 571 -33.68 -9.72 -13.79
CA TRP A 571 -33.13 -8.45 -13.31
C TRP A 571 -31.61 -8.42 -13.39
N LYS A 572 -30.92 -9.56 -13.43
CA LYS A 572 -29.45 -9.63 -13.50
C LYS A 572 -28.89 -9.45 -14.92
N GLY A 573 -29.73 -9.42 -15.96
CA GLY A 573 -29.33 -9.01 -17.32
C GLY A 573 -28.81 -10.13 -18.24
N GLY A 574 -29.44 -11.31 -18.21
CA GLY A 574 -29.21 -12.40 -19.19
C GLY A 574 -30.03 -12.26 -20.49
N SER A 575 -29.59 -13.00 -21.53
CA SER A 575 -30.19 -13.22 -22.87
C SER A 575 -31.46 -12.41 -23.21
N GLY A 576 -31.29 -11.14 -23.60
CA GLY A 576 -32.37 -10.34 -24.18
C GLY A 576 -33.34 -9.68 -23.20
N SER A 577 -33.11 -9.78 -21.88
CA SER A 577 -33.95 -9.10 -20.87
C SER A 577 -33.82 -7.57 -20.95
N THR A 578 -34.93 -6.90 -21.29
CA THR A 578 -35.07 -5.43 -21.28
C THR A 578 -35.33 -4.87 -19.87
N ASN A 579 -35.57 -5.73 -18.87
CA ASN A 579 -35.94 -5.37 -17.51
C ASN A 579 -34.83 -5.73 -16.51
N ASN A 580 -33.66 -5.10 -16.65
CA ASN A 580 -32.49 -5.38 -15.81
C ASN A 580 -32.16 -4.22 -14.85
N GLN A 581 -31.62 -4.57 -13.68
CA GLN A 581 -31.27 -3.65 -12.59
C GLN A 581 -30.05 -2.75 -12.90
N GLY A 582 -29.51 -2.79 -14.13
CA GLY A 582 -28.25 -2.14 -14.49
C GLY A 582 -28.30 -0.62 -14.38
N ASN A 583 -29.42 -0.01 -14.78
CA ASN A 583 -29.61 1.44 -14.70
C ASN A 583 -29.80 1.90 -13.25
N ALA A 584 -30.64 1.22 -12.46
CA ALA A 584 -30.75 1.46 -11.03
C ALA A 584 -29.39 1.38 -10.32
N ARG A 585 -28.59 0.34 -10.62
CA ARG A 585 -27.25 0.19 -10.04
C ARG A 585 -26.32 1.35 -10.40
N LYS A 586 -26.28 1.77 -11.67
CA LYS A 586 -25.49 2.92 -12.11
C LYS A 586 -25.93 4.22 -11.42
N ARG A 587 -27.24 4.44 -11.31
CA ARG A 587 -27.81 5.59 -10.59
C ARG A 587 -27.40 5.59 -9.12
N LEU A 588 -27.49 4.43 -8.45
CA LEU A 588 -27.07 4.32 -7.05
C LEU A 588 -25.56 4.59 -6.89
N ALA A 589 -24.72 4.02 -7.76
CA ALA A 589 -23.28 4.28 -7.74
C ALA A 589 -22.95 5.77 -7.92
N GLN A 590 -23.68 6.46 -8.81
CA GLN A 590 -23.56 7.90 -9.01
C GLN A 590 -23.99 8.68 -7.75
N MET A 591 -25.14 8.34 -7.15
CA MET A 591 -25.60 8.95 -5.91
C MET A 591 -24.62 8.75 -4.74
N VAL A 592 -23.93 7.61 -4.68
CA VAL A 592 -22.84 7.37 -3.72
C VAL A 592 -21.65 8.28 -4.00
N ALA A 593 -21.20 8.37 -5.26
CA ALA A 593 -20.10 9.22 -5.67
C ALA A 593 -20.37 10.71 -5.39
N ASP A 594 -21.62 11.14 -5.58
CA ASP A 594 -22.08 12.52 -5.33
C ASP A 594 -22.37 12.80 -3.85
N ASN A 595 -22.13 11.83 -2.95
CA ASN A 595 -22.44 11.92 -1.52
C ASN A 595 -23.90 12.27 -1.22
N VAL A 596 -24.84 11.84 -2.06
CA VAL A 596 -26.28 12.02 -1.80
C VAL A 596 -26.63 11.32 -0.48
N PRO A 597 -27.33 11.96 0.46
CA PRO A 597 -27.76 11.33 1.71
C PRO A 597 -28.53 10.04 1.50
N VAL A 598 -28.32 9.04 2.37
CA VAL A 598 -28.88 7.68 2.22
C VAL A 598 -30.40 7.67 2.15
N ASP A 599 -31.06 8.53 2.93
CA ASP A 599 -32.52 8.72 2.96
C ASP A 599 -33.12 9.22 1.63
N GLN A 600 -32.28 9.80 0.76
CA GLN A 600 -32.64 10.25 -0.59
C GLN A 600 -32.34 9.20 -1.66
N ARG A 601 -31.58 8.15 -1.36
CA ARG A 601 -31.24 7.06 -2.28
C ARG A 601 -32.37 6.03 -2.35
N ARG A 602 -33.49 6.42 -2.96
CA ARG A 602 -34.72 5.60 -3.01
C ARG A 602 -34.82 4.85 -4.33
N PHE A 603 -35.07 3.55 -4.22
CA PHE A 603 -35.22 2.59 -5.31
C PHE A 603 -36.45 1.71 -5.04
N GLY A 604 -37.07 1.17 -6.08
CA GLY A 604 -38.24 0.31 -5.95
C GLY A 604 -39.02 0.14 -7.24
N ALA A 605 -40.35 0.31 -7.19
CA ALA A 605 -41.21 0.11 -8.36
C ALA A 605 -40.84 1.03 -9.52
N GLY A 606 -40.42 0.43 -10.64
CA GLY A 606 -40.11 1.12 -11.90
C GLY A 606 -38.63 1.51 -12.10
N ASP A 607 -37.72 1.08 -11.22
CA ASP A 607 -36.27 1.35 -11.31
C ASP A 607 -35.44 0.17 -11.84
#